data_AF-A0A537CQW2-F1
#
_entry.id   AF-A0A537CQW2-F1
#
_cell.length_a   1.000
_cell.length_b   1.000
_cell.length_c   1.000
_cell.angle_alpha   90.00
_cell.angle_beta   90.00
_cell.angle_gamma   90.00
#
_symmetry.space_group_name_H-M   'P 1'
#
loop_
_entity.id
_entity.type
_entity.pdbx_description
1 polymer ?
#
loop_
_entity_poly.entity_id
_entity_poly.type
_entity_poly.pdbx_seq_one_letter_code
_entity_poly.pdbx_strand_id
1 'polypeptide(L)'
;MATGFMPNIIALVLVLACMPARAGEVALIGVIGDKAAVLAVDGGDPKTVKVGQHWNGVTVVAVEKERATVEIDGKRRVLVLGQHYRGASAAPDRQSATLAADPRGHFFAEASVNDVPMRFVVDTGASVVVLSAADASRLGVDWRQGPRRMIQTANGATAGYLVKLDKVKVGDIELTNVDATVLEQGLGAVGLLGMSFLNRVEMQRDGQTMTLIRRF
;
A
#
# COMPACT_ATOMS: atom_id res chain seq x y z
N MET A 1 -30.50 -4.65 73.07
CA MET A 1 -29.48 -4.09 72.15
C MET A 1 -29.21 -5.17 71.10
N ALA A 2 -29.72 -4.97 69.89
CA ALA A 2 -29.67 -5.97 68.81
C ALA A 2 -28.38 -5.82 68.01
N THR A 3 -27.62 -6.91 67.85
CA THR A 3 -26.48 -7.01 66.94
C THR A 3 -26.93 -7.71 65.65
N GLY A 4 -26.97 -6.96 64.55
CA GLY A 4 -27.40 -7.44 63.24
C GLY A 4 -26.34 -8.26 62.53
N PHE A 5 -26.73 -9.46 62.10
CA PHE A 5 -26.08 -10.28 61.07
C PHE A 5 -26.28 -9.61 59.70
N MET A 6 -25.22 -9.40 58.92
CA MET A 6 -25.32 -9.08 57.49
C MET A 6 -24.82 -10.29 56.67
N PRO A 7 -25.57 -10.76 55.65
CA PRO A 7 -25.15 -11.85 54.78
C PRO A 7 -24.32 -11.33 53.59
N ASN A 8 -23.34 -12.14 53.18
CA ASN A 8 -22.50 -11.92 52.01
C ASN A 8 -23.29 -12.33 50.74
N ILE A 9 -23.70 -11.37 49.91
CA ILE A 9 -24.27 -11.63 48.58
C ILE A 9 -23.11 -11.60 47.59
N ILE A 10 -22.69 -12.78 47.12
CA ILE A 10 -21.80 -12.92 45.96
C ILE A 10 -22.67 -12.80 44.70
N ALA A 11 -22.59 -11.66 44.01
CA ALA A 11 -23.20 -11.49 42.70
C ALA A 11 -22.24 -11.99 41.62
N LEU A 12 -22.58 -13.13 41.01
CA LEU A 12 -21.91 -13.68 39.83
C LEU A 12 -22.40 -12.93 38.58
N VAL A 13 -21.61 -11.98 38.08
CA VAL A 13 -21.90 -11.26 36.83
C VAL A 13 -21.37 -12.09 35.66
N LEU A 14 -22.29 -12.71 34.92
CA LEU A 14 -22.00 -13.39 33.66
C LEU A 14 -21.91 -12.33 32.55
N VAL A 15 -20.69 -11.85 32.24
CA VAL A 15 -20.48 -10.94 31.11
C VAL A 15 -20.49 -11.76 29.83
N LEU A 16 -21.62 -11.72 29.10
CA LEU A 16 -21.74 -12.25 27.75
C LEU A 16 -20.98 -11.30 26.80
N ALA A 17 -19.71 -11.59 26.55
CA ALA A 17 -18.91 -10.82 25.58
C ALA A 17 -19.39 -11.15 24.16
N CYS A 18 -20.21 -10.26 23.59
CA CYS A 18 -20.60 -10.33 22.18
C CYS A 18 -19.38 -9.94 21.32
N MET A 19 -18.60 -10.93 20.89
CA MET A 19 -17.50 -10.74 19.94
C MET A 19 -18.08 -10.36 18.57
N PRO A 20 -17.69 -9.23 17.95
CA PRO A 20 -18.08 -8.94 16.58
C PRO A 20 -17.44 -9.99 15.67
N ALA A 21 -18.26 -10.72 14.92
CA ALA A 21 -17.80 -11.62 13.87
C ALA A 21 -17.08 -10.80 12.80
N ARG A 22 -15.75 -10.90 12.76
CA ARG A 22 -14.95 -10.34 11.68
C ARG A 22 -15.06 -11.29 10.49
N ALA A 23 -15.57 -10.81 9.36
CA ALA A 23 -15.44 -11.53 8.09
C ALA A 23 -13.98 -11.42 7.64
N GLY A 24 -13.22 -12.52 7.64
CA GLY A 24 -11.79 -12.53 7.29
C GLY A 24 -11.52 -12.61 5.78
N GLU A 25 -12.45 -13.14 4.99
CA GLU A 25 -12.43 -13.16 3.53
C GLU A 25 -13.86 -13.26 2.99
N VAL A 26 -14.19 -12.56 1.91
CA VAL A 26 -15.50 -12.52 1.26
C VAL A 26 -15.30 -12.60 -0.24
N ALA A 27 -15.79 -13.65 -0.88
CA ALA A 27 -15.69 -13.85 -2.33
C ALA A 27 -17.07 -13.81 -2.99
N LEU A 28 -17.16 -13.18 -4.16
CA LEU A 28 -18.35 -13.26 -5.01
C LEU A 28 -18.22 -14.47 -5.95
N ILE A 29 -19.02 -15.51 -5.67
CA ILE A 29 -19.04 -16.77 -6.42
C ILE A 29 -20.00 -16.71 -7.61
N GLY A 30 -21.06 -15.90 -7.50
CA GLY A 30 -22.10 -15.79 -8.51
C GLY A 30 -23.09 -14.67 -8.23
N VAL A 31 -23.91 -14.33 -9.21
CA VAL A 31 -25.07 -13.45 -9.04
C VAL A 31 -26.32 -14.14 -9.58
N ILE A 32 -27.46 -13.86 -8.96
CA ILE A 32 -28.77 -14.37 -9.36
C ILE A 32 -29.62 -13.17 -9.75
N GLY A 33 -29.60 -12.86 -11.05
CA GLY A 33 -30.23 -11.65 -11.59
C GLY A 33 -29.67 -10.39 -10.92
N ASP A 34 -30.57 -9.46 -10.61
CA ASP A 34 -30.30 -8.20 -9.92
C ASP A 34 -30.67 -8.23 -8.43
N LYS A 35 -31.06 -9.40 -7.90
CA LYS A 35 -31.69 -9.52 -6.56
C LYS A 35 -30.83 -10.21 -5.51
N ALA A 36 -29.85 -11.01 -5.90
CA ALA A 36 -29.03 -11.74 -4.94
C ALA A 36 -27.62 -12.03 -5.45
N ALA A 37 -26.68 -12.06 -4.52
CA ALA A 37 -25.29 -12.48 -4.73
C ALA A 37 -25.05 -13.82 -4.05
N VAL A 38 -24.25 -14.68 -4.65
CA VAL A 38 -23.73 -15.91 -4.02
C VAL A 38 -22.37 -15.58 -3.45
N LEU A 39 -22.26 -15.57 -2.13
CA LEU A 39 -21.07 -15.15 -1.39
C LEU A 39 -20.46 -16.33 -0.62
N ALA A 40 -19.14 -16.45 -0.63
CA ALA A 40 -18.42 -17.33 0.29
C ALA A 40 -17.65 -16.46 1.29
N VAL A 41 -17.71 -16.78 2.58
CA VAL A 41 -16.98 -16.07 3.64
C VAL A 41 -15.99 -17.03 4.28
N ASP A 42 -14.73 -16.58 4.44
CA ASP A 42 -13.63 -17.34 5.05
C ASP A 42 -13.38 -18.72 4.42
N GLY A 43 -13.62 -18.84 3.10
CA GLY A 43 -13.51 -20.11 2.37
C GLY A 43 -14.59 -21.14 2.72
N GLY A 44 -15.62 -20.75 3.48
CA GLY A 44 -16.77 -21.57 3.80
C GLY A 44 -17.75 -21.75 2.63
N ASP A 45 -18.80 -22.52 2.86
CA ASP A 45 -19.79 -22.87 1.83
C ASP A 45 -20.46 -21.62 1.24
N PRO A 46 -20.57 -21.52 -0.11
CA PRO A 46 -21.25 -20.40 -0.75
C PRO A 46 -22.71 -20.30 -0.33
N LYS A 47 -23.14 -19.08 0.00
CA LYS A 47 -24.52 -18.77 0.38
C LYS A 47 -25.10 -17.66 -0.47
N THR A 48 -26.33 -17.85 -0.91
CA THR A 48 -27.11 -16.80 -1.56
C THR A 48 -27.57 -15.77 -0.54
N VAL A 49 -27.20 -14.51 -0.76
CA VAL A 49 -27.57 -13.34 0.05
C VAL A 49 -28.31 -12.34 -0.82
N LYS A 50 -29.53 -11.98 -0.43
CA LYS A 50 -30.38 -11.04 -1.17
C LYS A 50 -29.94 -9.60 -0.95
N VAL A 51 -30.28 -8.70 -1.88
CA VAL A 51 -30.13 -7.26 -1.68
C VAL A 51 -30.90 -6.83 -0.42
N GLY A 52 -30.24 -6.06 0.44
CA GLY A 52 -30.70 -5.63 1.76
C GLY A 52 -30.48 -6.66 2.88
N GLN A 53 -30.02 -7.88 2.57
CA GLN A 53 -29.80 -8.92 3.56
C GLN A 53 -28.38 -8.83 4.15
N HIS A 54 -28.31 -8.93 5.47
CA HIS A 54 -27.06 -9.07 6.21
C HIS A 54 -26.74 -10.54 6.48
N TRP A 55 -25.50 -10.95 6.25
CA TRP A 55 -25.01 -12.30 6.52
C TRP A 55 -23.50 -12.28 6.80
N ASN A 56 -23.07 -12.88 7.91
CA ASN A 56 -21.66 -13.00 8.30
C ASN A 56 -20.85 -11.69 8.19
N GLY A 57 -21.41 -10.56 8.66
CA GLY A 57 -20.72 -9.26 8.61
C GLY A 57 -20.79 -8.55 7.25
N VAL A 58 -21.48 -9.14 6.26
CA VAL A 58 -21.64 -8.59 4.91
C VAL A 58 -23.09 -8.25 4.65
N THR A 59 -23.38 -7.02 4.21
CA THR A 59 -24.71 -6.63 3.72
C THR A 59 -24.67 -6.44 2.22
N VAL A 60 -25.52 -7.11 1.45
CA VAL A 60 -25.59 -6.86 0.00
C VAL A 60 -26.38 -5.59 -0.24
N VAL A 61 -25.76 -4.57 -0.85
CA VAL A 61 -26.38 -3.27 -1.14
C VAL A 61 -26.96 -3.23 -2.55
N ALA A 62 -26.24 -3.79 -3.53
CA ALA A 62 -26.68 -3.85 -4.91
C ALA A 62 -26.05 -5.04 -5.63
N VAL A 63 -26.71 -5.56 -6.65
CA VAL A 63 -26.21 -6.63 -7.53
C VAL A 63 -26.38 -6.20 -8.98
N GLU A 64 -25.33 -6.41 -9.77
CA GLU A 64 -25.28 -6.19 -11.21
C GLU A 64 -24.78 -7.47 -11.91
N LYS A 65 -24.68 -7.46 -13.25
CA LYS A 65 -24.39 -8.66 -14.06
C LYS A 65 -23.19 -9.50 -13.60
N GLU A 66 -22.08 -8.88 -13.20
CA GLU A 66 -20.85 -9.60 -12.82
C GLU A 66 -20.23 -9.03 -11.53
N ARG A 67 -20.99 -8.21 -10.80
CA ARG A 67 -20.51 -7.52 -9.61
C ARG A 67 -21.60 -7.35 -8.57
N ALA A 68 -21.20 -7.26 -7.32
CA ALA A 68 -22.09 -6.94 -6.21
C ALA A 68 -21.47 -5.83 -5.36
N THR A 69 -22.25 -4.80 -5.04
CA THR A 69 -21.89 -3.83 -4.02
C THR A 69 -22.32 -4.40 -2.67
N VAL A 70 -21.38 -4.57 -1.76
CA VAL A 70 -21.59 -5.07 -0.42
C VAL A 70 -21.08 -4.07 0.61
N GLU A 71 -21.63 -4.09 1.81
CA GLU A 71 -21.14 -3.35 2.96
C GLU A 71 -20.48 -4.33 3.92
N ILE A 72 -19.21 -4.09 4.24
CA ILE A 72 -18.38 -4.90 5.14
C ILE A 72 -17.70 -3.93 6.10
N ASP A 73 -17.82 -4.16 7.41
CA ASP A 73 -17.31 -3.25 8.45
C ASP A 73 -17.76 -1.79 8.28
N GLY A 74 -19.01 -1.58 7.84
CA GLY A 74 -19.59 -0.25 7.59
C GLY A 74 -19.05 0.47 6.35
N LYS A 75 -18.23 -0.21 5.52
CA LYS A 75 -17.70 0.35 4.25
C LYS A 75 -18.32 -0.37 3.06
N ARG A 76 -18.81 0.40 2.09
CA ARG A 76 -19.25 -0.13 0.80
C ARG A 76 -18.05 -0.57 -0.04
N ARG A 77 -18.12 -1.77 -0.61
CA ARG A 77 -17.11 -2.43 -1.44
C ARG A 77 -17.80 -3.03 -2.65
N VAL A 78 -17.13 -3.00 -3.80
CA VAL A 78 -17.58 -3.70 -5.01
C VAL A 78 -16.80 -4.99 -5.10
N LEU A 79 -17.49 -6.12 -5.12
CA LEU A 79 -16.93 -7.43 -5.42
C LEU A 79 -17.19 -7.76 -6.87
N VAL A 80 -16.18 -8.25 -7.59
CA VAL A 80 -16.30 -8.77 -8.95
C VAL A 80 -16.29 -10.30 -8.90
N LEU A 81 -17.01 -10.95 -9.81
CA LEU A 81 -17.06 -12.40 -9.91
C LEU A 81 -15.64 -13.00 -9.98
N GLY A 82 -15.33 -13.97 -9.11
CA GLY A 82 -14.00 -14.59 -9.03
C GLY A 82 -12.94 -13.76 -8.28
N GLN A 83 -13.27 -12.56 -7.79
CA GLN A 83 -12.41 -11.77 -6.92
C GLN A 83 -12.73 -12.06 -5.44
N HIS A 84 -11.66 -12.27 -4.66
CA HIS A 84 -11.73 -12.46 -3.21
C HIS A 84 -11.41 -11.14 -2.51
N TYR A 85 -12.32 -10.64 -1.68
CA TYR A 85 -12.05 -9.56 -0.74
C TYR A 85 -11.60 -10.15 0.59
N ARG A 86 -10.33 -10.07 0.94
CA ARG A 86 -9.95 -10.33 2.34
C ARG A 86 -10.43 -9.17 3.19
N GLY A 87 -11.25 -9.48 4.20
CA GLY A 87 -11.57 -8.54 5.25
C GLY A 87 -10.27 -7.95 5.75
N ALA A 88 -10.30 -6.68 6.12
CA ALA A 88 -9.15 -6.07 6.73
C ALA A 88 -8.91 -6.77 8.09
N SER A 89 -8.19 -7.90 8.08
CA SER A 89 -7.00 -7.94 8.90
C SER A 89 -6.34 -6.60 8.65
N ALA A 90 -6.13 -5.83 9.70
CA ALA A 90 -5.19 -4.74 9.64
C ALA A 90 -3.84 -5.37 9.23
N ALA A 91 -3.65 -5.64 7.92
CA ALA A 91 -2.42 -5.24 7.30
C ALA A 91 -2.30 -3.79 7.75
N PRO A 92 -1.20 -3.44 8.44
CA PRO A 92 -0.99 -2.04 8.81
C PRO A 92 -1.25 -1.24 7.54
N ASP A 93 -1.86 -0.06 7.63
CA ASP A 93 -2.05 0.84 6.51
C ASP A 93 -0.74 0.92 5.71
N ARG A 94 -0.60 0.03 4.72
CA ARG A 94 0.69 -0.26 4.12
C ARG A 94 0.77 0.80 3.07
N GLN A 95 1.46 1.87 3.47
CA GLN A 95 1.75 3.01 2.62
C GLN A 95 1.98 2.54 1.19
N SER A 96 1.25 3.14 0.25
CA SER A 96 1.26 2.71 -1.13
C SER A 96 1.33 3.89 -2.10
N ALA A 97 1.70 3.59 -3.34
CA ALA A 97 1.66 4.55 -4.43
C ALA A 97 1.28 3.84 -5.73
N THR A 98 0.44 4.47 -6.54
CA THR A 98 0.08 3.98 -7.87
C THR A 98 0.70 4.88 -8.92
N LEU A 99 1.46 4.28 -9.84
CA LEU A 99 2.19 4.93 -10.91
C LEU A 99 1.60 4.51 -12.25
N ALA A 100 1.55 5.44 -13.20
CA ALA A 100 1.19 5.17 -14.58
C ALA A 100 2.45 5.14 -15.46
N ALA A 101 2.46 4.23 -16.42
CA ALA A 101 3.47 4.19 -17.46
C ALA A 101 3.23 5.30 -18.49
N ASP A 102 4.31 5.85 -19.05
CA ASP A 102 4.25 6.69 -20.24
C ASP A 102 3.98 5.86 -21.51
N PRO A 103 3.80 6.50 -22.69
CA PRO A 103 3.61 5.77 -23.95
C PRO A 103 4.77 4.86 -24.36
N ARG A 104 5.96 5.04 -23.76
CA ARG A 104 7.14 4.22 -24.00
C ARG A 104 7.27 3.06 -22.98
N GLY A 105 6.35 2.98 -22.02
CA GLY A 105 6.31 1.95 -20.99
C GLY A 105 7.18 2.25 -19.75
N HIS A 106 7.72 3.46 -19.62
CA HIS A 106 8.47 3.87 -18.43
C HIS A 106 7.52 4.34 -17.32
N PHE A 107 7.73 3.83 -16.11
CA PHE A 107 7.01 4.30 -14.94
C PHE A 107 7.71 5.50 -14.34
N PHE A 108 6.92 6.53 -14.03
CA PHE A 108 7.41 7.71 -13.35
C PHE A 108 6.79 7.83 -11.97
N ALA A 109 7.62 8.18 -10.99
CA ALA A 109 7.20 8.49 -9.64
C ALA A 109 7.28 10.00 -9.42
N GLU A 110 6.13 10.63 -9.15
CA GLU A 110 6.10 11.95 -8.53
C GLU A 110 6.44 11.76 -7.05
N ALA A 111 7.53 12.38 -6.63
CA ALA A 111 8.13 12.16 -5.33
C ALA A 111 8.53 13.49 -4.67
N SER A 112 8.94 13.41 -3.41
CA SER A 112 9.71 14.47 -2.76
C SER A 112 10.96 13.90 -2.11
N VAL A 113 12.08 14.59 -2.26
CA VAL A 113 13.31 14.32 -1.53
C VAL A 113 13.54 15.49 -0.59
N ASN A 114 13.71 15.21 0.71
CA ASN A 114 13.84 16.25 1.74
C ASN A 114 12.74 17.33 1.62
N ASP A 115 11.50 16.89 1.41
CA ASP A 115 10.29 17.72 1.22
C ASP A 115 10.25 18.60 -0.04
N VAL A 116 11.25 18.48 -0.92
CA VAL A 116 11.28 19.20 -2.20
C VAL A 116 10.80 18.27 -3.33
N PRO A 117 9.79 18.68 -4.13
CA PRO A 117 9.26 17.84 -5.22
C PRO A 117 10.31 17.50 -6.29
N MET A 118 10.26 16.27 -6.77
CA MET A 118 11.08 15.78 -7.88
C MET A 118 10.42 14.57 -8.53
N ARG A 119 10.53 14.49 -9.85
CA ARG A 119 10.09 13.33 -10.63
C ARG A 119 11.24 12.35 -10.81
N PHE A 120 10.94 11.06 -10.71
CA PHE A 120 11.88 9.96 -10.96
C PHE A 120 11.36 9.01 -12.02
N VAL A 121 12.27 8.38 -12.76
CA VAL A 121 12.00 7.14 -13.49
C VAL A 121 12.23 5.96 -12.56
N VAL A 122 11.31 5.00 -12.52
CA VAL A 122 11.53 3.72 -11.83
C VAL A 122 12.57 2.92 -12.60
N ASP A 123 13.71 2.62 -11.98
CA ASP A 123 14.83 1.94 -12.64
C ASP A 123 15.37 0.79 -11.77
N THR A 124 14.97 -0.43 -12.11
CA THR A 124 15.46 -1.65 -11.44
C THR A 124 16.92 -1.98 -11.77
N GLY A 125 17.50 -1.35 -12.79
CA GLY A 125 18.92 -1.49 -13.15
C GLY A 125 19.84 -0.62 -12.30
N ALA A 126 19.32 0.45 -11.69
CA ALA A 126 20.08 1.32 -10.79
C ALA A 126 20.14 0.72 -9.38
N SER A 127 21.34 0.47 -8.85
CA SER A 127 21.50 -0.11 -7.50
C SER A 127 21.03 0.84 -6.38
N VAL A 128 21.13 2.16 -6.59
CA VAL A 128 20.76 3.20 -5.63
C VAL A 128 19.93 4.29 -6.30
N VAL A 129 19.29 5.16 -5.52
CA VAL A 129 18.67 6.38 -6.07
C VAL A 129 19.76 7.24 -6.72
N VAL A 130 19.49 7.79 -7.90
CA VAL A 130 20.47 8.59 -8.62
C VAL A 130 19.93 10.00 -8.89
N LEU A 131 20.72 10.99 -8.51
CA LEU A 131 20.42 12.42 -8.69
C LEU A 131 21.49 13.07 -9.55
N SER A 132 21.12 14.11 -10.30
CA SER A 132 22.09 15.02 -10.90
C SER A 132 22.65 15.95 -9.83
N ALA A 133 23.86 16.49 -10.04
CA ALA A 133 24.42 17.52 -9.17
C ALA A 133 23.51 18.76 -9.05
N ALA A 134 22.79 19.11 -10.13
CA ALA A 134 21.84 20.21 -10.17
C ALA A 134 20.62 19.92 -9.27
N ASP A 135 20.04 18.72 -9.37
CA ASP A 135 18.93 18.30 -8.53
C ASP A 135 19.35 18.21 -7.07
N ALA A 136 20.48 17.55 -6.76
CA ALA A 136 20.96 17.44 -5.40
C ALA A 136 21.16 18.82 -4.74
N SER A 137 21.65 19.81 -5.49
CA SER A 137 21.78 21.18 -5.00
C SER A 137 20.41 21.86 -4.79
N ARG A 138 19.45 21.65 -5.69
CA ARG A 138 18.07 22.15 -5.56
C ARG A 138 17.32 21.54 -4.38
N LEU A 139 17.62 20.27 -4.06
CA LEU A 139 17.03 19.51 -2.96
C LEU A 139 17.71 19.79 -1.61
N GLY A 140 18.74 20.65 -1.57
CA GLY A 140 19.47 20.97 -0.34
C GLY A 140 20.35 19.84 0.19
N VAL A 141 20.80 18.93 -0.69
CA VAL A 141 21.69 17.82 -0.30
C VAL A 141 23.15 18.29 -0.37
N ASP A 142 23.88 18.20 0.75
CA ASP A 142 25.30 18.54 0.84
C ASP A 142 26.22 17.45 0.26
N TRP A 143 26.01 17.11 -1.01
CA TRP A 143 26.58 15.93 -1.64
C TRP A 143 28.11 15.93 -1.78
N ARG A 144 28.74 17.12 -1.78
CA ARG A 144 30.21 17.26 -1.89
C ARG A 144 30.95 16.77 -0.65
N GLN A 145 30.28 16.62 0.48
CA GLN A 145 30.86 16.04 1.69
C GLN A 145 30.93 14.50 1.63
N GLY A 146 30.18 13.90 0.70
CA GLY A 146 30.16 12.46 0.49
C GLY A 146 31.45 11.93 -0.16
N PRO A 147 31.76 10.62 -0.01
CA PRO A 147 32.87 10.01 -0.71
C PRO A 147 32.70 10.07 -2.23
N ARG A 148 33.67 10.69 -2.93
CA ARG A 148 33.73 10.66 -4.40
C ARG A 148 34.20 9.29 -4.88
N ARG A 149 33.51 8.72 -5.87
CA ARG A 149 33.79 7.39 -6.47
C ARG A 149 33.55 7.42 -7.98
N MET A 150 34.17 6.46 -8.66
CA MET A 150 33.82 6.14 -10.04
C MET A 150 32.61 5.21 -10.02
N ILE A 151 31.56 5.59 -10.75
CA ILE A 151 30.27 4.90 -10.81
C ILE A 151 30.09 4.37 -12.21
N GLN A 152 29.75 3.09 -12.34
CA GLN A 152 29.42 2.52 -13.63
C GLN A 152 27.96 2.80 -13.99
N THR A 153 27.75 3.31 -15.20
CA THR A 153 26.43 3.59 -15.76
C THR A 153 26.29 2.96 -17.13
N ALA A 154 25.09 2.97 -17.69
CA ALA A 154 24.85 2.52 -19.06
C ALA A 154 25.67 3.29 -20.11
N ASN A 155 26.02 4.55 -19.83
CA ASN A 155 26.82 5.41 -20.71
C ASN A 155 28.32 5.35 -20.39
N GLY A 156 28.75 4.39 -19.57
CA GLY A 156 30.13 4.24 -19.12
C GLY A 156 30.38 4.76 -17.70
N ALA A 157 31.67 4.79 -17.33
CA ALA A 157 32.09 5.19 -16.01
C ALA A 157 32.06 6.72 -15.85
N THR A 158 31.45 7.21 -14.77
CA THR A 158 31.43 8.64 -14.45
C THR A 158 31.66 8.87 -12.96
N ALA A 159 32.17 10.05 -12.61
CA ALA A 159 32.39 10.40 -11.21
C ALA A 159 31.06 10.77 -10.53
N GLY A 160 30.90 10.28 -9.30
CA GLY A 160 29.77 10.62 -8.45
C GLY A 160 30.12 10.60 -6.96
N TYR A 161 29.19 11.09 -6.16
CA TYR A 161 29.30 11.19 -4.71
C TYR A 161 28.26 10.31 -4.06
N LEU A 162 28.68 9.50 -3.11
CA LEU A 162 27.76 8.69 -2.30
C LEU A 162 27.16 9.57 -1.22
N VAL A 163 25.84 9.56 -1.11
CA VAL A 163 25.09 10.34 -0.13
C VAL A 163 23.99 9.47 0.49
N LYS A 164 23.46 9.90 1.63
CA LYS A 164 22.19 9.41 2.17
C LYS A 164 21.17 10.53 2.09
N LEU A 165 20.01 10.22 1.53
CA LEU A 165 18.86 11.10 1.54
C LEU A 165 18.11 10.89 2.86
N ASP A 166 17.82 11.98 3.56
CA ASP A 166 17.15 11.92 4.86
C ASP A 166 15.76 11.32 4.71
N LYS A 167 15.05 11.77 3.67
CA LYS A 167 13.68 11.35 3.37
C LYS A 167 13.40 11.33 1.88
N VAL A 168 12.84 10.22 1.40
CA VAL A 168 12.28 10.08 0.05
C VAL A 168 10.82 9.62 0.19
N LYS A 169 9.90 10.40 -0.35
CA LYS A 169 8.47 10.11 -0.31
C LYS A 169 7.89 9.93 -1.71
N VAL A 170 7.12 8.86 -1.92
CA VAL A 170 6.40 8.56 -3.17
C VAL A 170 4.97 8.17 -2.79
N GLY A 171 3.99 8.97 -3.19
CA GLY A 171 2.62 8.81 -2.69
C GLY A 171 2.60 8.84 -1.15
N ASP A 172 2.06 7.80 -0.53
CA ASP A 172 2.03 7.67 0.94
C ASP A 172 3.29 6.99 1.50
N ILE A 173 4.14 6.44 0.65
CA ILE A 173 5.37 5.73 1.04
C ILE A 173 6.43 6.74 1.41
N GLU A 174 6.85 6.74 2.66
CA GLU A 174 7.96 7.56 3.14
C GLU A 174 9.09 6.67 3.66
N LEU A 175 10.26 6.79 3.03
CA LEU A 175 11.46 6.07 3.44
C LEU A 175 12.53 7.05 3.88
N THR A 176 13.13 6.77 5.03
CA THR A 176 14.26 7.54 5.55
C THR A 176 15.59 6.86 5.26
N ASN A 177 16.68 7.61 5.32
CA ASN A 177 18.05 7.09 5.19
C ASN A 177 18.22 6.24 3.92
N VAL A 178 17.85 6.80 2.78
CA VAL A 178 17.91 6.14 1.48
C VAL A 178 19.27 6.38 0.84
N ASP A 179 19.99 5.32 0.50
CA ASP A 179 21.28 5.44 -0.18
C ASP A 179 21.09 6.02 -1.57
N ALA A 180 21.92 6.99 -1.93
CA ALA A 180 21.87 7.62 -3.24
C ALA A 180 23.27 7.97 -3.75
N THR A 181 23.34 8.20 -5.06
CA THR A 181 24.52 8.71 -5.74
C THR A 181 24.17 10.00 -6.47
N VAL A 182 25.02 11.00 -6.32
CA VAL A 182 24.95 12.25 -7.10
C VAL A 182 26.00 12.20 -8.19
N LEU A 183 25.58 12.28 -9.47
CA LEU A 183 26.52 12.30 -10.60
C LEU A 183 26.94 13.73 -10.93
N GLU A 184 28.25 13.95 -11.11
CA GLU A 184 28.81 15.25 -11.51
C GLU A 184 28.36 15.61 -12.93
N GLN A 185 28.43 14.64 -13.83
CA GLN A 185 27.89 14.76 -15.17
C GLN A 185 26.42 14.33 -15.14
N GLY A 186 25.55 15.22 -15.63
CA GLY A 186 24.11 15.08 -15.47
C GLY A 186 23.57 13.73 -15.92
N LEU A 187 22.56 13.25 -15.22
CA LEU A 187 21.56 12.38 -15.82
C LEU A 187 20.74 13.22 -16.80
N GLY A 188 19.91 12.59 -17.64
CA GLY A 188 18.91 13.35 -18.39
C GLY A 188 17.98 14.16 -17.47
N ALA A 189 16.87 14.67 -18.00
CA ALA A 189 15.98 15.59 -17.28
C ALA A 189 15.28 15.03 -16.01
N VAL A 190 15.55 13.78 -15.59
CA VAL A 190 14.81 13.07 -14.53
C VAL A 190 15.77 12.22 -13.69
N GLY A 191 15.54 12.13 -12.38
CA GLY A 191 16.29 11.23 -11.50
C GLY A 191 15.90 9.76 -11.66
N LEU A 192 16.68 8.85 -11.08
CA LEU A 192 16.39 7.40 -11.09
C LEU A 192 16.01 6.92 -9.69
N LEU A 193 14.85 6.29 -9.57
CA LEU A 193 14.40 5.62 -8.35
C LEU A 193 14.92 4.17 -8.38
N GLY A 194 16.08 3.95 -7.80
CA GLY A 194 16.79 2.68 -7.85
C GLY A 194 16.51 1.74 -6.67
N MET A 195 17.24 0.61 -6.65
CA MET A 195 17.01 -0.52 -5.76
C MET A 195 17.15 -0.21 -4.26
N SER A 196 17.94 0.80 -3.88
CA SER A 196 17.97 1.32 -2.49
C SER A 196 16.60 1.76 -1.93
N PHE A 197 15.69 2.20 -2.81
CA PHE A 197 14.29 2.45 -2.51
C PHE A 197 13.44 1.22 -2.85
N LEU A 198 13.58 0.68 -4.06
CA LEU A 198 12.68 -0.36 -4.58
C LEU A 198 12.72 -1.67 -3.77
N ASN A 199 13.83 -2.02 -3.13
CA ASN A 199 13.91 -3.21 -2.27
C ASN A 199 13.06 -3.12 -0.99
N ARG A 200 12.68 -1.90 -0.59
CA ARG A 200 11.89 -1.62 0.62
C ARG A 200 10.38 -1.60 0.32
N VAL A 201 9.99 -1.81 -0.93
CA VAL A 201 8.61 -1.90 -1.39
C VAL A 201 8.38 -3.22 -2.14
N GLU A 202 7.13 -3.67 -2.16
CA GLU A 202 6.63 -4.63 -3.13
C GLU A 202 6.18 -3.88 -4.37
N MET A 203 6.45 -4.45 -5.55
CA MET A 203 6.04 -3.89 -6.83
C MET A 203 5.05 -4.85 -7.48
N GLN A 204 3.85 -4.35 -7.77
CA GLN A 204 2.84 -5.07 -8.52
C GLN A 204 2.56 -4.33 -9.82
N ARG A 205 2.69 -5.01 -10.97
CA ARG A 205 2.43 -4.41 -12.28
C ARG A 205 1.20 -5.05 -12.90
N ASP A 206 0.28 -4.20 -13.34
CA ASP A 206 -0.90 -4.57 -14.12
C ASP A 206 -0.99 -3.66 -15.36
N GLY A 207 -0.56 -4.19 -16.51
CA GLY A 207 -0.50 -3.43 -17.76
C GLY A 207 0.36 -2.16 -17.66
N GLN A 208 -0.32 -1.01 -17.75
CA GLN A 208 0.26 0.34 -17.66
C GLN A 208 0.24 0.92 -16.23
N THR A 209 -0.18 0.15 -15.24
CA THR A 209 -0.25 0.55 -13.84
C THR A 209 0.80 -0.21 -13.04
N MET A 210 1.48 0.49 -12.14
CA MET A 210 2.37 -0.09 -11.15
C MET A 210 1.94 0.37 -9.76
N THR A 211 1.71 -0.58 -8.86
CA THR A 211 1.45 -0.30 -7.44
C THR A 211 2.70 -0.65 -6.64
N LEU A 212 3.19 0.33 -5.88
CA LEU A 212 4.23 0.18 -4.88
C LEU A 212 3.56 0.03 -3.51
N ILE A 213 4.01 -0.94 -2.69
CA ILE A 213 3.48 -1.18 -1.35
C ILE A 213 4.65 -1.30 -0.38
N ARG A 214 4.69 -0.48 0.68
CA ARG A 214 5.77 -0.53 1.66
C ARG A 214 5.84 -1.88 2.38
N ARG A 215 7.03 -2.47 2.47
CA ARG A 215 7.24 -3.78 3.14
C ARG A 215 7.43 -3.65 4.65
N PHE A 216 8.12 -2.61 5.12
CA PHE A 216 8.49 -2.37 6.53
C PHE A 216 8.63 -0.87 6.81
#